data_AF-A0A961GTM3-F1
#
_entry.id   AF-A0A961GTM3-F1
#
_cell.length_a   1.000
_cell.length_b   1.000
_cell.length_c   1.000
_cell.angle_alpha   90.00
_cell.angle_beta   90.00
_cell.angle_gamma   90.00
#
_symmetry.space_group_name_H-M   'P 1'
#
loop_
_entity.id
_entity.type
_entity.pdbx_description
1 polymer ?
#
loop_
_entity_poly.entity_id
_entity_poly.type
_entity_poly.pdbx_seq_one_letter_code
_entity_poly.pdbx_strand_id
1 'polypeptide(L)'
;MELRSRDLKVRRCRDTDSATYLFRCPSCSMIEVRDAESHVVDVLLAAGVRSTDWTLPAELAEAHDGMPITHDDVLDFHDLLSTHDWFSTLASMTER
;
A
#
# COMPACT_ATOMS: atom_id res chain seq x y z
N MET A 1 3.34 27.04 0.73
CA MET A 1 4.05 26.17 1.69
C MET A 1 5.04 25.34 0.88
N GLU A 2 6.28 25.24 1.32
CA GLU A 2 7.37 24.60 0.57
C GLU A 2 7.73 23.26 1.21
N LEU A 3 7.90 22.20 0.40
CA LEU A 3 8.29 20.87 0.84
C LEU A 3 9.82 20.83 1.04
N ARG A 4 10.28 20.22 2.13
CA ARG A 4 11.70 20.03 2.41
C ARG A 4 12.10 18.57 2.27
N SER A 5 13.40 18.28 2.16
CA SER A 5 13.92 16.91 2.02
C SER A 5 13.43 15.95 3.12
N ARG A 6 13.16 16.45 4.33
CA ARG A 6 12.63 15.65 5.46
C ARG A 6 11.17 15.23 5.30
N ASP A 7 10.42 15.95 4.47
CA ASP A 7 8.99 15.72 4.22
C ASP A 7 8.79 14.72 3.06
N LEU A 8 9.87 14.38 2.35
CA LEU A 8 9.92 13.38 1.31
C LEU A 8 10.48 12.05 1.84
N LYS A 9 10.05 10.97 1.22
CA LYS A 9 10.68 9.64 1.34
C LYS A 9 10.78 9.02 -0.04
N VAL A 10 11.91 8.39 -0.33
CA VAL A 10 12.07 7.55 -1.53
C VAL A 10 11.81 6.10 -1.13
N ARG A 11 11.12 5.36 -1.99
CA ARG A 11 10.95 3.90 -1.87
C ARG A 11 11.47 3.23 -3.13
N ARG A 12 12.32 2.23 -2.98
CA ARG A 12 12.84 1.42 -4.10
C ARG A 12 12.35 -0.01 -3.99
N CYS A 13 11.75 -0.52 -5.06
CA CYS A 13 11.34 -1.91 -5.16
C CYS A 13 12.56 -2.77 -5.49
N ARG A 14 12.86 -3.78 -4.68
CA ARG A 14 13.99 -4.69 -4.93
C ARG A 14 13.73 -5.66 -6.08
N ASP A 15 12.46 -5.98 -6.35
CA ASP A 15 12.10 -6.98 -7.36
C ASP A 15 12.05 -6.41 -8.78
N THR A 16 11.74 -5.12 -8.93
CA THR A 16 11.56 -4.46 -10.23
C THR A 16 12.53 -3.31 -10.50
N ASP A 17 13.38 -2.97 -9.51
CA ASP A 17 14.25 -1.78 -9.49
C ASP A 17 13.53 -0.45 -9.74
N SER A 18 12.20 -0.44 -9.65
CA SER A 18 11.40 0.79 -9.77
C SER A 18 11.47 1.60 -8.48
N ALA A 19 11.40 2.93 -8.62
CA ALA A 19 11.44 3.84 -7.49
C ALA A 19 10.24 4.79 -7.50
N THR A 20 9.80 5.15 -6.30
CA THR A 20 8.78 6.18 -6.08
C THR A 20 9.27 7.15 -5.02
N TYR A 21 8.84 8.40 -5.09
CA TYR A 21 8.93 9.32 -3.96
C TYR A 21 7.54 9.68 -3.46
N LEU A 22 7.43 9.88 -2.16
CA LEU A 22 6.18 10.24 -1.51
C LEU A 22 6.35 11.38 -0.54
N PHE A 23 5.31 12.19 -0.41
CA PHE A 23 5.24 13.32 0.51
C PHE A 23 3.79 13.57 0.94
N ARG A 24 3.63 14.26 2.08
CA ARG A 24 2.31 14.70 2.53
C ARG A 24 1.97 16.03 1.86
N CYS A 25 0.88 16.05 1.08
CA CYS A 25 0.41 17.27 0.43
C CYS A 25 0.02 18.32 1.48
N PRO A 26 0.59 19.55 1.43
CA PRO A 26 0.29 20.58 2.41
C PRO A 26 -1.13 21.14 2.31
N SER A 27 -1.81 20.93 1.17
CA SER A 27 -3.16 21.45 0.93
C SER A 27 -4.26 20.51 1.43
N CYS A 28 -4.16 19.20 1.15
CA CYS A 28 -5.19 18.22 1.48
C CYS A 28 -4.76 17.18 2.51
N SER A 29 -3.50 17.23 2.99
CA SER A 29 -2.94 16.27 3.94
C SER A 29 -2.87 14.81 3.46
N MET A 30 -3.20 14.52 2.19
CA MET A 30 -3.06 13.19 1.60
C MET A 30 -1.60 12.89 1.27
N ILE A 31 -1.26 11.61 1.21
CA ILE A 31 0.05 11.15 0.74
C ILE A 31 0.00 11.07 -0.78
N GLU A 32 0.82 11.88 -1.44
CA GLU A 32 1.05 11.76 -2.87
C GLU A 32 2.19 10.78 -3.10
N VAL A 33 2.00 9.87 -4.05
CA VAL A 33 3.02 8.94 -4.53
C VAL A 33 3.29 9.25 -6.00
N ARG A 34 4.55 9.36 -6.36
CA ARG A 34 5.00 9.68 -7.71
C ARG A 34 6.14 8.74 -8.11
N ASP A 35 6.10 8.29 -9.35
CA ASP A 35 7.21 7.54 -9.93
C ASP A 35 8.45 8.41 -9.99
N ALA A 36 9.60 7.79 -9.71
CA ALA A 36 10.89 8.43 -9.67
C ALA A 36 11.82 7.75 -10.67
N GLU A 37 12.17 8.46 -11.73
CA GLU A 37 13.25 8.03 -12.62
C GLU A 37 14.59 8.05 -11.86
N SER A 38 15.57 7.28 -12.32
CA SER A 38 16.87 7.12 -11.63
C SER A 38 17.55 8.47 -11.34
N HIS A 39 17.51 9.41 -12.29
CA HIS A 39 18.08 10.74 -12.11
C HIS A 39 17.37 11.56 -11.01
N VAL A 40 16.05 11.38 -10.85
CA VAL A 40 15.27 12.03 -9.78
C VAL A 40 15.65 11.44 -8.43
N VAL A 41 15.81 10.11 -8.36
CA VAL A 41 16.25 9.41 -7.15
C VAL A 41 17.61 9.95 -6.70
N ASP A 42 18.57 10.07 -7.60
CA ASP A 42 19.91 10.57 -7.29
C ASP A 42 19.88 12.00 -6.72
N VAL A 43 19.08 12.89 -7.31
CA VAL A 43 18.90 14.26 -6.82
C VAL A 43 18.28 14.27 -5.41
N LEU A 44 17.26 13.45 -5.17
CA LEU A 44 16.60 13.37 -3.87
C LEU A 44 17.55 12.81 -2.79
N LEU A 45 18.31 11.78 -3.11
CA LEU A 45 19.31 11.21 -2.21
C LEU A 45 20.42 12.22 -1.89
N ALA A 46 20.93 12.94 -2.90
CA ALA A 46 21.92 14.00 -2.72
C ALA A 46 21.38 15.16 -1.86
N ALA A 47 20.07 15.44 -1.93
CA ALA A 47 19.39 16.41 -1.08
C ALA A 47 19.12 15.91 0.35
N GLY A 48 19.57 14.70 0.71
CA GLY A 48 19.44 14.12 2.05
C GLY A 48 18.09 13.45 2.32
N VAL A 49 17.29 13.17 1.29
CA VAL A 49 16.03 12.43 1.43
C VAL A 49 16.33 10.97 1.79
N ARG A 50 15.58 10.41 2.74
CA ARG A 50 15.75 9.01 3.15
C ARG A 50 15.14 8.08 2.09
N SER A 51 15.88 7.04 1.72
CA SER A 51 15.37 5.93 0.93
C SER A 51 15.07 4.72 1.81
N THR A 52 14.05 3.95 1.44
CA THR A 52 13.69 2.67 2.05
C THR A 52 13.43 1.66 0.96
N ASP A 53 14.09 0.51 1.04
CA ASP A 53 13.79 -0.58 0.13
C ASP A 53 12.51 -1.30 0.55
N TRP A 54 11.77 -1.80 -0.42
CA TRP A 54 10.63 -2.69 -0.23
C TRP A 54 10.65 -3.78 -1.29
N THR A 55 9.92 -4.86 -1.05
CA THR A 55 9.72 -5.95 -2.00
C THR A 55 8.24 -6.07 -2.32
N LEU A 56 7.92 -6.62 -3.49
CA LEU A 56 6.55 -6.95 -3.84
C LEU A 56 5.96 -7.90 -2.78
N PRO A 57 4.67 -7.73 -2.44
CA PRO A 57 3.98 -8.62 -1.51
C PRO A 57 3.94 -10.05 -2.07
N ALA A 58 4.06 -11.05 -1.19
CA ALA A 58 4.06 -12.46 -1.59
C ALA A 58 2.74 -12.84 -2.26
N GLU A 59 1.65 -12.21 -1.82
CA GLU A 59 0.28 -12.34 -2.32
C GLU A 59 0.17 -12.06 -3.82
N LEU A 60 1.07 -11.22 -4.39
CA LEU A 60 1.08 -10.96 -5.83
C LEU A 60 1.47 -12.18 -6.67
N ALA A 61 2.21 -13.12 -6.07
CA ALA A 61 2.66 -14.34 -6.72
C ALA A 61 1.82 -15.57 -6.32
N GLU A 62 0.80 -15.40 -5.48
CA GLU A 62 -0.08 -16.49 -5.09
C GLU A 62 -0.94 -16.95 -6.27
N ALA A 63 -1.20 -18.25 -6.33
CA ALA A 63 -2.16 -18.77 -7.28
C ALA A 63 -3.56 -18.31 -6.85
N HIS A 64 -4.18 -17.43 -7.63
CA HIS A 64 -5.56 -17.02 -7.41
C HIS A 64 -6.50 -18.19 -7.74
N ASP A 65 -7.40 -18.50 -6.82
CA ASP A 65 -8.49 -19.45 -7.02
C ASP A 65 -9.84 -18.76 -6.77
N GLY A 66 -10.87 -19.19 -7.50
CA GLY A 66 -12.20 -18.59 -7.46
C GLY A 66 -12.39 -17.34 -8.34
N MET A 67 -13.54 -16.69 -8.16
CA MET A 67 -13.89 -15.49 -8.91
C MET A 67 -13.23 -14.25 -8.29
N PRO A 68 -12.88 -13.22 -9.10
CA PRO A 68 -12.42 -11.94 -8.59
C PRO A 68 -13.46 -11.32 -7.65
N ILE A 69 -12.98 -10.70 -6.57
CA ILE A 69 -13.84 -9.95 -5.66
C ILE A 69 -14.47 -8.77 -6.41
N THR A 70 -15.79 -8.69 -6.35
CA THR A 70 -16.62 -7.65 -6.94
C THR A 70 -17.11 -6.67 -5.88
N HIS A 71 -17.82 -5.63 -6.32
CA HIS A 71 -18.45 -4.69 -5.40
C HIS A 71 -19.54 -5.36 -4.54
N ASP A 72 -20.30 -6.28 -5.13
CA ASP A 72 -21.38 -6.98 -4.43
C ASP A 72 -20.85 -7.85 -3.30
N ASP A 73 -19.70 -8.51 -3.49
CA ASP A 73 -19.03 -9.28 -2.43
C ASP A 73 -18.69 -8.43 -1.19
N VAL A 74 -18.38 -7.14 -1.38
CA VAL A 74 -18.10 -6.21 -0.27
C VAL A 74 -19.39 -5.86 0.49
N LEU A 75 -20.52 -5.72 -0.22
CA LEU A 75 -21.83 -5.48 0.40
C LEU A 75 -22.29 -6.72 1.17
N ASP A 76 -22.16 -7.90 0.57
CA ASP A 76 -22.48 -9.17 1.22
C ASP A 76 -21.63 -9.38 2.48
N PHE A 77 -20.34 -9.02 2.43
CA PHE A 77 -19.46 -9.07 3.59
C PHE A 77 -19.89 -8.08 4.69
N HIS A 78 -20.28 -6.86 4.33
CA HIS A 78 -20.80 -5.87 5.28
C HIS A 78 -22.08 -6.38 5.98
N ASP A 79 -22.99 -6.98 5.22
CA ASP A 79 -24.24 -7.49 5.77
C ASP A 79 -24.00 -8.70 6.68
N LEU A 80 -23.03 -9.55 6.34
CA LEU A 80 -22.57 -10.64 7.19
C LEU A 80 -22.01 -10.12 8.53
N LEU A 81 -21.16 -9.09 8.51
CA LEU A 81 -20.62 -8.48 9.74
C LEU A 81 -21.68 -7.76 10.58
N SER A 82 -22.86 -7.48 10.01
CA SER A 82 -23.96 -6.83 10.70
C SER A 82 -24.87 -7.81 11.46
N THR A 83 -24.68 -9.13 11.31
CA THR A 83 -25.41 -10.13 12.10
C THR A 83 -24.88 -10.18 13.54
N HIS A 84 -25.67 -10.68 14.50
CA HIS A 84 -25.22 -10.68 15.91
C HIS A 84 -24.22 -11.81 16.22
N ASP A 85 -24.18 -12.82 15.36
CA ASP A 85 -23.50 -14.09 15.54
C ASP A 85 -22.28 -14.28 14.62
N TRP A 86 -21.97 -13.31 13.76
CA TRP A 86 -20.89 -13.41 12.76
C TRP A 86 -19.56 -13.87 13.38
N PHE A 87 -19.23 -13.35 14.57
CA PHE A 87 -17.98 -13.67 15.24
C PHE A 87 -17.96 -15.10 15.77
N SER A 88 -19.08 -15.57 16.33
CA SER A 88 -19.21 -16.97 16.77
C SER A 88 -19.13 -17.93 15.58
N THR A 89 -19.77 -17.58 14.46
CA THR A 89 -19.68 -18.34 13.21
C THR A 89 -18.23 -18.41 12.71
N LEU A 90 -17.53 -17.29 12.61
CA LEU A 90 -16.13 -17.24 12.20
C LEU A 90 -15.19 -18.04 13.13
N ALA A 91 -15.38 -17.89 14.45
CA ALA A 91 -14.59 -18.62 15.44
C ALA A 91 -14.75 -20.14 15.26
N SER A 92 -15.99 -20.61 15.04
CA SER A 92 -16.25 -22.04 14.82
C SER A 92 -15.59 -22.60 13.54
N MET A 93 -15.33 -21.76 12.54
CA MET A 93 -14.65 -22.18 11.29
C MET A 93 -13.12 -22.26 11.43
N THR A 94 -12.56 -21.65 12.48
CA THR A 94 -11.10 -21.57 12.72
C THR A 94 -10.64 -22.41 13.90
N GLU A 95 -11.54 -22.87 14.75
CA GLU A 95 -11.27 -23.90 15.76
C GLU A 95 -10.98 -25.24 15.06
N ARG A 96 -9.73 -25.70 15.16
CA ARG A 96 -9.22 -26.93 14.57
C ARG A 96 -9.05 -28.04 15.61
#